data_AF-A0A2R4WTJ5-F1
#
_entry.id   AF-A0A2R4WTJ5-F1
#
_cell.length_a   1.000
_cell.length_b   1.000
_cell.length_c   1.000
_cell.angle_alpha   90.00
_cell.angle_beta   90.00
_cell.angle_gamma   90.00
#
_symmetry.space_group_name_H-M   'P 1'
#
loop_
_entity.id
_entity.type
_entity.pdbx_description
1 polymer ?
#
loop_
_entity_poly.entity_id
_entity_poly.type
_entity_poly.pdbx_seq_one_letter_code
_entity_poly.pdbx_strand_id
1 'polypeptide(L)'
;MADHRRGARPRRPLLRPADRGRTRHPGPPRLAERLERSGAPPQPRPRPGDAARCPADRGRPTTELWLRAEEALAEARILLAAGRPNGAISRAYSAAFTAVRVIVTQRTGARSEELRRQAAVLKMFSEHFITPGLIDREFGRGLRHLFSDRASVDYDGPRLTAEDAGKAVDFAERLLQATKPFVAGPSGTTQSADDPPS
;
A
#
# COMPACT_ATOMS: atom_id res chain seq x y z
N MET A 1 72.45 51.31 48.29
CA MET A 1 71.84 51.02 49.61
C MET A 1 70.75 50.00 49.38
N ALA A 2 71.04 48.71 49.58
CA ALA A 2 70.67 47.93 50.77
C ALA A 2 69.13 47.79 50.85
N ASP A 3 68.54 46.71 50.33
CA ASP A 3 68.44 45.35 50.87
C ASP A 3 67.03 45.12 51.45
N HIS A 4 66.52 43.89 51.26
CA HIS A 4 65.39 43.22 51.91
C HIS A 4 64.45 42.57 50.87
N ARG A 5 64.10 41.29 50.90
CA ARG A 5 64.46 40.14 51.76
C ARG A 5 64.11 38.89 50.93
N ARG A 6 65.08 38.01 50.66
CA ARG A 6 64.80 36.64 50.20
C ARG A 6 64.51 35.77 51.42
N GLY A 7 63.22 35.50 51.66
CA GLY A 7 62.78 34.44 52.56
C GLY A 7 62.97 33.08 51.89
N ALA A 8 63.72 32.22 52.55
CA ALA A 8 64.03 30.86 52.11
C ALA A 8 62.97 29.84 52.56
N ARG A 9 63.06 28.66 51.94
CA ARG A 9 62.65 27.29 52.38
C ARG A 9 61.34 26.74 51.79
N PRO A 10 61.17 25.40 51.71
CA PRO A 10 62.15 24.33 51.50
C PRO A 10 61.72 23.37 50.36
N ARG A 11 62.67 22.53 49.93
CA ARG A 11 62.44 21.38 49.03
C ARG A 11 61.46 20.39 49.66
N ARG A 12 60.39 20.05 48.94
CA ARG A 12 59.54 18.87 49.19
C ARG A 12 59.74 17.84 48.07
N PRO A 13 59.71 16.53 48.38
CA PRO A 13 60.21 15.48 47.51
C PRO A 13 59.19 15.03 46.47
N LEU A 14 59.75 14.38 45.45
CA LEU A 14 59.11 13.69 44.33
C LEU A 14 57.84 12.91 44.73
N LEU A 15 56.70 13.34 44.20
CA LEU A 15 55.54 12.49 44.00
C LEU A 15 55.33 12.38 42.48
N ARG A 16 55.49 11.16 41.96
CA ARG A 16 55.08 10.81 40.60
C ARG A 16 53.61 11.17 40.42
N PRO A 17 53.21 11.88 39.35
CA PRO A 17 51.79 12.04 39.09
C PRO A 17 51.18 10.67 38.84
N ALA A 18 50.19 10.34 39.66
CA ALA A 18 49.34 9.18 39.51
C ALA A 18 48.74 9.14 38.10
N ASP A 19 48.80 7.96 37.51
CA ASP A 19 48.11 7.57 36.30
C ASP A 19 46.63 7.91 36.46
N ARG A 20 46.22 9.07 35.92
CA ARG A 20 44.81 9.43 35.83
C ARG A 20 44.23 8.47 34.80
N GLY A 21 43.70 7.37 35.33
CA GLY A 21 42.92 6.40 34.60
C GLY A 21 41.97 7.15 33.68
N ARG A 22 42.25 7.06 32.38
CA ARG A 22 41.27 7.33 31.35
C ARG A 22 40.09 6.44 31.68
N THR A 23 39.05 7.00 32.28
CA THR A 23 37.71 6.45 32.21
C THR A 23 37.41 6.29 30.73
N ARG A 24 37.60 5.08 30.23
CA ARG A 24 37.13 4.68 28.91
C ARG A 24 35.62 4.86 28.97
N HIS A 25 35.12 5.95 28.38
CA HIS A 25 33.72 5.99 27.99
C HIS A 25 33.45 4.71 27.20
N PRO A 26 32.41 3.92 27.55
CA PRO A 26 32.02 2.83 26.68
C PRO A 26 31.64 3.47 25.34
N GLY A 27 32.38 3.10 24.28
CA GLY A 27 32.02 3.50 22.93
C GLY A 27 30.61 3.01 22.60
N PRO A 28 29.91 3.62 21.64
CA PRO A 28 28.60 3.13 21.22
C PRO A 28 28.74 1.65 20.84
N PRO A 29 27.79 0.78 21.25
CA PRO A 29 27.87 -0.64 20.96
C PRO A 29 28.01 -0.82 19.45
N ARG A 30 28.93 -1.70 19.05
CA ARG A 30 29.11 -2.08 17.64
C ARG A 30 27.76 -2.53 17.10
N LEU A 31 27.46 -2.19 15.86
CA LEU A 31 26.19 -2.40 15.16
C LEU A 31 25.62 -3.84 15.25
N ALA A 32 26.43 -4.81 15.69
CA ALA A 32 26.06 -6.21 15.88
C ALA A 32 25.16 -6.48 17.11
N GLU A 33 25.16 -5.65 18.16
CA GLU A 33 24.46 -5.98 19.42
C GLU A 33 23.05 -5.37 19.55
N ARG A 34 22.59 -4.56 18.59
CA ARG A 34 21.22 -4.00 18.60
C ARG A 34 20.16 -4.96 18.02
N LEU A 35 20.59 -6.12 17.53
CA LEU A 35 19.75 -7.10 16.81
C LEU A 35 19.17 -8.21 17.71
N GLU A 36 19.34 -8.14 19.02
CA GLU A 36 18.93 -9.21 19.96
C GLU A 36 17.80 -8.77 20.90
N ARG A 37 16.96 -7.80 20.50
CA ARG A 37 15.76 -7.36 21.27
C ARG A 37 14.44 -7.37 20.50
N SER A 38 14.40 -7.95 19.31
CA SER A 38 13.17 -8.26 18.61
C SER A 38 13.29 -9.63 17.98
N GLY A 39 12.85 -10.66 18.71
CA GLY A 39 12.82 -12.05 18.26
C GLY A 39 11.76 -12.30 17.19
N ALA A 40 11.91 -11.65 16.04
CA ALA A 40 11.25 -12.04 14.80
C ALA A 40 12.28 -11.90 13.66
N PRO A 41 12.63 -12.99 12.95
CA PRO A 41 13.50 -12.88 11.80
C PRO A 41 12.89 -11.89 10.79
N PRO A 42 13.69 -11.09 10.06
CA PRO A 42 13.18 -10.28 8.98
C PRO A 42 12.47 -11.21 8.00
N GLN A 43 11.15 -11.09 7.91
CA GLN A 43 10.36 -11.89 6.98
C GLN A 43 10.93 -11.66 5.58
N PRO A 44 11.27 -12.72 4.83
CA PRO A 44 11.85 -12.57 3.50
C PRO A 44 10.86 -11.78 2.64
N ARG A 45 11.32 -10.69 2.03
CA ARG A 45 10.53 -9.99 1.01
C ARG A 45 10.17 -11.01 -0.06
N PRO A 46 8.88 -11.18 -0.41
CA PRO A 46 8.51 -12.11 -1.48
C PRO A 46 9.26 -11.69 -2.74
N ARG A 47 10.04 -12.61 -3.32
CA ARG A 47 10.74 -12.36 -4.58
C ARG A 47 9.70 -12.11 -5.67
N PRO A 48 9.94 -11.21 -6.64
CA PRO A 48 9.07 -11.07 -7.80
C PRO A 48 9.15 -12.37 -8.61
N GLY A 49 8.24 -13.30 -8.33
CA GLY A 49 8.23 -14.66 -8.89
C GLY A 49 7.55 -15.70 -7.99
N ASP A 50 7.55 -15.48 -6.66
CA ASP A 50 7.04 -16.46 -5.69
C ASP A 50 5.60 -16.19 -5.24
N ALA A 51 4.90 -15.25 -5.88
CA ALA A 51 3.43 -15.25 -5.92
C ALA A 51 2.96 -16.41 -6.81
N ALA A 52 3.27 -17.63 -6.36
CA ALA A 52 2.83 -18.87 -6.95
C ALA A 52 1.29 -18.91 -6.84
N ARG A 53 0.67 -18.44 -7.92
CA ARG A 53 -0.44 -19.10 -8.60
C ARG A 53 -1.77 -19.09 -7.84
N CYS A 54 -2.47 -17.95 -7.88
CA CYS A 54 -3.94 -17.97 -7.87
C CYS A 54 -4.42 -18.47 -9.26
N PRO A 55 -5.09 -19.63 -9.38
CA PRO A 55 -5.51 -20.21 -10.67
C PRO A 55 -6.59 -19.41 -11.40
N ALA A 56 -7.13 -18.37 -10.78
CA ALA A 56 -8.51 -17.94 -11.01
C ALA A 56 -8.72 -17.05 -12.24
N ASP A 57 -7.69 -16.56 -12.94
CA ASP A 57 -7.88 -15.45 -13.90
C ASP A 57 -7.43 -15.76 -15.35
N ARG A 58 -7.25 -17.04 -15.68
CA ARG A 58 -6.98 -17.45 -17.07
C ARG A 58 -8.31 -17.54 -17.83
N GLY A 59 -8.71 -16.43 -18.46
CA GLY A 59 -9.80 -16.40 -19.43
C GLY A 59 -11.21 -16.27 -18.85
N ARG A 60 -11.38 -15.73 -17.63
CA ARG A 60 -12.73 -15.40 -17.17
C ARG A 60 -13.32 -14.24 -17.97
N PRO A 61 -14.61 -14.29 -18.33
CA PRO A 61 -15.29 -13.16 -18.93
C PRO A 61 -15.19 -11.91 -18.05
N THR A 62 -14.99 -10.75 -18.67
CA THR A 62 -14.93 -9.45 -17.97
C THR A 62 -16.20 -9.18 -17.16
N THR A 63 -17.34 -9.74 -17.57
CA THR A 63 -18.63 -9.71 -16.87
C THR A 63 -18.58 -10.43 -15.51
N GLU A 64 -17.92 -11.58 -15.42
CA GLU A 64 -17.82 -12.33 -14.16
C GLU A 64 -16.91 -11.61 -13.15
N LEU A 65 -15.83 -11.00 -13.65
CA LEU A 65 -14.95 -10.18 -12.84
C LEU A 65 -15.66 -8.92 -12.33
N TRP A 66 -16.54 -8.32 -13.14
CA TRP A 66 -17.35 -7.19 -12.71
C TRP A 66 -18.33 -7.58 -11.59
N LEU A 67 -19.04 -8.71 -11.74
CA LEU A 67 -19.93 -9.22 -10.70
C LEU A 67 -19.19 -9.43 -9.37
N ARG A 68 -17.98 -9.98 -9.42
CA ARG A 68 -17.13 -10.13 -8.24
C ARG A 68 -16.71 -8.81 -7.61
N ALA A 69 -16.56 -7.75 -8.40
CA ALA A 69 -16.30 -6.42 -7.86
C ALA A 69 -17.52 -5.88 -7.10
N GLU A 70 -18.73 -6.12 -7.61
CA GLU A 70 -19.99 -5.76 -6.93
C GLU A 70 -20.19 -6.58 -5.64
N GLU A 71 -19.94 -7.89 -5.69
CA GLU A 71 -19.98 -8.77 -4.51
C GLU A 71 -18.99 -8.31 -3.44
N ALA A 72 -17.75 -7.99 -3.82
CA ALA A 72 -16.74 -7.51 -2.88
C ALA A 72 -17.15 -6.17 -2.23
N LEU A 73 -17.85 -5.28 -2.95
CA LEU A 73 -18.39 -4.05 -2.37
C LEU A 73 -19.51 -4.35 -1.37
N ALA A 74 -20.39 -5.30 -1.67
CA ALA A 74 -21.43 -5.74 -0.74
C ALA A 74 -20.83 -6.34 0.55
N GLU A 75 -19.81 -7.18 0.42
CA GLU A 75 -19.06 -7.72 1.57
C GLU A 75 -18.39 -6.61 2.39
N ALA A 76 -17.83 -5.58 1.72
CA ALA A 76 -17.20 -4.45 2.40
C ALA A 76 -18.20 -3.70 3.29
N ARG A 77 -19.43 -3.49 2.81
CA ARG A 77 -20.51 -2.87 3.59
C ARG A 77 -20.91 -3.71 4.80
N ILE A 78 -21.03 -5.03 4.63
CA ILE A 78 -21.35 -5.95 5.73
C ILE A 78 -20.25 -5.89 6.80
N LEU A 79 -18.97 -5.91 6.40
CA LEU A 79 -17.84 -5.84 7.32
C LEU A 79 -17.77 -4.50 8.06
N LEU A 80 -18.10 -3.40 7.38
CA LEU A 80 -18.18 -2.09 8.00
C LEU A 80 -19.28 -2.07 9.08
N ALA A 81 -20.48 -2.55 8.75
CA ALA A 81 -21.60 -2.65 9.68
C ALA A 81 -21.30 -3.58 10.87
N ALA A 82 -20.50 -4.62 10.66
CA ALA A 82 -20.05 -5.54 11.71
C ALA A 82 -18.88 -5.00 12.57
N GLY A 83 -18.45 -3.75 12.37
CA GLY A 83 -17.35 -3.14 13.13
C GLY A 83 -15.98 -3.74 12.82
N ARG A 84 -15.77 -4.20 11.57
CA ARG A 84 -14.51 -4.80 11.10
C ARG A 84 -13.83 -3.89 10.06
N PRO A 85 -13.22 -2.76 10.48
CA PRO A 85 -12.69 -1.74 9.56
C PRO A 85 -11.61 -2.30 8.63
N ASN A 86 -10.67 -3.08 9.14
CA ASN A 86 -9.61 -3.71 8.34
C ASN A 86 -10.18 -4.62 7.23
N GLY A 87 -11.18 -5.44 7.58
CA GLY A 87 -11.85 -6.31 6.61
C GLY A 87 -12.61 -5.51 5.56
N ALA A 88 -13.32 -4.45 5.97
CA ALA A 88 -14.05 -3.57 5.07
C ALA A 88 -13.11 -2.89 4.06
N ILE A 89 -11.96 -2.37 4.51
CA ILE A 89 -10.96 -1.72 3.63
C ILE A 89 -10.36 -2.73 2.64
N SER A 90 -10.05 -3.94 3.10
CA SER A 90 -9.52 -5.00 2.23
C SER A 90 -10.51 -5.40 1.12
N ARG A 91 -11.82 -5.49 1.45
CA ARG A 91 -12.88 -5.78 0.48
C ARG A 91 -13.18 -4.59 -0.44
N ALA A 92 -13.21 -3.36 0.09
CA ALA A 92 -13.34 -2.14 -0.71
C ALA A 92 -12.20 -1.99 -1.73
N TYR A 93 -10.97 -2.25 -1.30
CA TYR A 93 -9.80 -2.35 -2.18
C TYR A 93 -10.01 -3.40 -3.28
N SER A 94 -10.47 -4.60 -2.92
CA SER A 94 -10.64 -5.71 -3.88
C SER A 94 -11.70 -5.37 -4.93
N ALA A 95 -12.80 -4.72 -4.52
CA ALA A 95 -13.84 -4.21 -5.41
C ALA A 95 -13.26 -3.19 -6.40
N ALA A 96 -12.59 -2.15 -5.88
CA ALA A 96 -12.01 -1.08 -6.69
C ALA A 96 -10.94 -1.59 -7.67
N PHE A 97 -10.02 -2.44 -7.20
CA PHE A 97 -8.97 -3.04 -8.03
C PHE A 97 -9.57 -3.89 -9.15
N THR A 98 -10.56 -4.73 -8.84
CA THR A 98 -11.19 -5.61 -9.83
C THR A 98 -11.99 -4.81 -10.87
N ALA A 99 -12.77 -3.81 -10.45
CA ALA A 99 -13.50 -2.92 -11.35
C ALA A 99 -12.59 -2.20 -12.34
N VAL A 100 -11.48 -1.63 -11.86
CA VAL A 100 -10.51 -0.93 -12.72
C VAL A 100 -9.81 -1.88 -13.68
N ARG A 101 -9.50 -3.10 -13.24
CA ARG A 101 -8.94 -4.13 -14.15
C ARG A 101 -9.90 -4.46 -15.27
N VAL A 102 -11.19 -4.62 -14.96
CA VAL A 102 -12.22 -4.93 -15.97
C VAL A 102 -12.27 -3.85 -17.04
N ILE A 103 -12.40 -2.58 -16.67
CA ILE A 103 -12.53 -1.50 -17.66
C ILE A 103 -11.24 -1.30 -18.45
N VAL A 104 -10.07 -1.47 -17.82
CA VAL A 104 -8.78 -1.34 -18.51
C VAL A 104 -8.61 -2.47 -19.52
N THR A 105 -8.85 -3.72 -19.11
CA THR A 105 -8.82 -4.88 -20.01
C THR A 105 -9.75 -4.68 -21.21
N GLN A 106 -10.98 -4.21 -21.00
CA GLN A 106 -11.93 -3.98 -22.08
C GLN A 106 -11.50 -2.85 -23.02
N ARG A 107 -10.89 -1.79 -22.49
CA ARG A 107 -10.48 -0.63 -23.29
C ARG A 107 -9.19 -0.88 -24.07
N THR A 108 -8.24 -1.62 -23.52
CA THR A 108 -6.89 -1.75 -24.10
C THR A 108 -6.61 -3.16 -24.64
N GLY A 109 -7.45 -4.15 -24.35
CA GLY A 109 -7.16 -5.56 -24.63
C GLY A 109 -5.97 -6.09 -23.81
N ALA A 110 -5.61 -5.44 -22.71
CA ALA A 110 -4.46 -5.82 -21.91
C ALA A 110 -4.65 -7.21 -21.31
N ARG A 111 -3.56 -7.99 -21.27
CA ARG A 111 -3.62 -9.33 -20.68
C ARG A 111 -3.71 -9.23 -19.17
N SER A 112 -4.45 -10.16 -18.55
CA SER A 112 -4.64 -10.21 -17.10
C SER A 112 -3.32 -10.20 -16.30
N GLU A 113 -2.24 -10.73 -16.89
CA GLU A 113 -0.88 -10.75 -16.31
C GLU A 113 -0.27 -9.35 -16.11
N GLU A 114 -0.51 -8.44 -17.06
CA GLU A 114 0.01 -7.07 -17.00
C GLU A 114 -0.70 -6.28 -15.89
N LEU A 115 -1.98 -6.59 -15.68
CA LEU A 115 -2.85 -5.98 -14.67
C LEU A 115 -2.85 -6.69 -13.31
N ARG A 116 -1.90 -7.59 -13.04
CA ARG A 116 -1.72 -8.16 -11.69
C ARG A 116 -1.08 -7.16 -10.73
N ARG A 117 -0.28 -6.24 -11.25
CA ARG A 117 0.46 -5.28 -10.44
C ARG A 117 -0.41 -4.06 -10.17
N GLN A 118 -0.55 -3.70 -8.90
CA GLN A 118 -1.22 -2.46 -8.46
C GLN A 118 -0.70 -1.22 -9.22
N ALA A 119 0.62 -1.11 -9.38
CA ALA A 119 1.25 -0.01 -10.11
C ALA A 119 0.85 0.04 -11.59
N ALA A 120 0.70 -1.12 -12.25
CA ALA A 120 0.28 -1.19 -13.65
C ALA A 120 -1.19 -0.77 -13.79
N VAL A 121 -2.06 -1.24 -12.88
CA VAL A 121 -3.48 -0.85 -12.85
C VAL A 121 -3.64 0.66 -12.67
N LEU A 122 -2.93 1.26 -11.71
CA LEU A 122 -2.95 2.72 -11.49
C LEU A 122 -2.46 3.50 -12.72
N LYS A 123 -1.37 3.04 -13.35
CA LYS A 123 -0.80 3.68 -14.54
C LYS A 123 -1.80 3.65 -15.70
N MET A 124 -2.28 2.47 -16.06
CA MET A 124 -3.19 2.30 -17.20
C MET A 124 -4.54 2.98 -16.97
N PHE A 125 -5.06 2.95 -15.73
CA PHE A 125 -6.25 3.71 -15.37
C PHE A 125 -6.05 5.22 -15.58
N SER A 126 -4.91 5.74 -15.12
CA SER A 126 -4.59 7.16 -15.29
C SER A 126 -4.45 7.53 -16.77
N GLU A 127 -3.70 6.74 -17.54
CA GLU A 127 -3.43 7.00 -18.96
C GLU A 127 -4.68 6.93 -19.84
N HIS A 128 -5.57 5.97 -19.58
CA HIS A 128 -6.69 5.68 -20.49
C HIS A 128 -8.04 6.27 -20.07
N PHE A 129 -8.21 6.67 -18.79
CA PHE A 129 -9.47 7.21 -18.28
C PHE A 129 -9.33 8.59 -17.64
N ILE A 130 -8.30 8.84 -16.84
CA ILE A 130 -8.13 10.10 -16.11
C ILE A 130 -7.54 11.20 -17.00
N THR A 131 -6.42 10.93 -17.68
CA THR A 131 -5.76 11.90 -18.57
C THR A 131 -6.67 12.35 -19.70
N PRO A 132 -7.46 11.47 -20.35
CA PRO A 132 -8.42 11.87 -21.37
C PRO A 132 -9.69 12.56 -20.82
N GLY A 133 -9.86 12.63 -19.50
CA GLY A 133 -11.01 13.29 -18.87
C GLY A 133 -12.31 12.48 -18.89
N LEU A 134 -12.25 11.16 -19.11
CA LEU A 134 -13.43 10.29 -19.07
C LEU A 134 -13.92 10.04 -17.64
N ILE A 135 -12.98 10.06 -16.69
CA ILE A 135 -13.23 9.93 -15.26
C ILE A 135 -12.48 11.05 -14.54
N ASP A 136 -13.09 11.62 -13.50
CA ASP A 136 -12.49 12.71 -12.73
C ASP A 136 -11.14 12.29 -12.10
N ARG A 137 -10.19 13.24 -12.10
CA ARG A 137 -8.88 13.10 -11.46
C ARG A 137 -8.95 12.75 -9.98
N GLU A 138 -10.05 13.08 -9.29
CA GLU A 138 -10.31 12.67 -7.92
C GLU A 138 -10.28 11.14 -7.74
N PHE A 139 -10.79 10.38 -8.71
CA PHE A 139 -10.76 8.92 -8.66
C PHE A 139 -9.34 8.36 -8.75
N GLY A 140 -8.45 9.00 -9.51
CA GLY A 140 -7.04 8.60 -9.58
C GLY A 140 -6.31 8.79 -8.24
N ARG A 141 -6.59 9.90 -7.53
CA ARG A 141 -6.02 10.16 -6.19
C ARG A 141 -6.62 9.23 -5.15
N GLY A 142 -7.94 9.09 -5.14
CA GLY A 142 -8.64 8.22 -4.18
C GLY A 142 -8.26 6.75 -4.32
N LEU A 143 -8.06 6.25 -5.55
CA LEU A 143 -7.63 4.88 -5.78
C LEU A 143 -6.23 4.61 -5.23
N ARG A 144 -5.31 5.57 -5.40
CA ARG A 144 -3.97 5.50 -4.80
C ARG A 144 -4.02 5.52 -3.29
N HIS A 145 -4.89 6.34 -2.70
CA HIS A 145 -5.08 6.40 -1.25
C HIS A 145 -5.60 5.06 -0.71
N LEU A 146 -6.66 4.51 -1.31
CA LEU A 146 -7.20 3.20 -0.93
C LEU A 146 -6.15 2.07 -1.00
N PHE A 147 -5.24 2.12 -1.97
CA PHE A 147 -4.15 1.14 -2.08
C PHE A 147 -3.13 1.30 -0.94
N SER A 148 -2.89 2.54 -0.49
CA SER A 148 -2.05 2.82 0.67
C SER A 148 -2.72 2.34 1.96
N ASP A 149 -4.01 2.62 2.13
CA ASP A 149 -4.78 2.20 3.32
C ASP A 149 -4.78 0.68 3.46
N ARG A 150 -4.97 -0.04 2.36
CA ARG A 150 -4.86 -1.51 2.33
C ARG A 150 -3.46 -1.98 2.74
N ALA A 151 -2.39 -1.30 2.32
CA ALA A 151 -1.05 -1.63 2.77
C ALA A 151 -0.89 -1.40 4.28
N SER A 152 -1.52 -0.37 4.86
CA SER A 152 -1.53 -0.15 6.31
C SER A 152 -2.33 -1.19 7.09
N VAL A 153 -3.29 -1.87 6.46
CA VAL A 153 -4.04 -3.00 7.04
C VAL A 153 -3.27 -4.32 6.97
N ASP A 154 -2.64 -4.59 5.83
CA ASP A 154 -1.97 -5.88 5.56
C ASP A 154 -0.56 -5.94 6.19
N TYR A 155 0.06 -4.79 6.41
CA TYR A 155 1.33 -4.65 7.14
C TYR A 155 1.07 -3.98 8.49
N ASP A 156 2.02 -4.06 9.42
CA ASP A 156 1.89 -3.55 10.81
C ASP A 156 1.87 -2.01 10.86
N GLY A 157 0.91 -1.41 10.15
CA GLY A 157 0.67 0.01 10.01
C GLY A 157 -0.28 0.54 11.08
N PRO A 158 -0.60 1.84 11.02
CA PRO A 158 -1.52 2.46 11.96
C PRO A 158 -2.90 1.77 11.93
N ARG A 159 -3.53 1.60 13.10
CA ARG A 159 -4.90 1.10 13.17
C ARG A 159 -5.84 2.08 12.46
N LEU A 160 -6.47 1.63 11.39
CA LEU A 160 -7.48 2.39 10.67
C LEU A 160 -8.81 2.33 11.43
N THR A 161 -9.50 3.46 11.42
CA THR A 161 -10.76 3.65 12.16
C THR A 161 -11.96 3.17 11.35
N ALA A 162 -13.13 3.09 11.99
CA ALA A 162 -14.39 2.87 11.29
C ALA A 162 -14.71 3.99 10.29
N GLU A 163 -14.25 5.21 10.57
CA GLU A 163 -14.41 6.36 9.67
C GLU A 163 -13.56 6.19 8.40
N ASP A 164 -12.31 5.75 8.53
CA ASP A 164 -11.43 5.48 7.39
C ASP A 164 -12.00 4.35 6.52
N ALA A 165 -12.54 3.30 7.17
CA ALA A 165 -13.23 2.23 6.48
C ALA A 165 -14.49 2.71 5.76
N GLY A 166 -15.27 3.62 6.37
CA GLY A 166 -16.41 4.26 5.71
C GLY A 166 -16.00 5.02 4.45
N LYS A 167 -14.97 5.88 4.56
CA LYS A 167 -14.42 6.62 3.41
C LYS A 167 -13.96 5.69 2.29
N ALA A 168 -13.32 4.57 2.64
CA ALA A 168 -12.87 3.57 1.68
C ALA A 168 -14.04 2.87 0.95
N VAL A 169 -15.08 2.48 1.69
CA VAL A 169 -16.29 1.85 1.12
C VAL A 169 -17.04 2.83 0.22
N ASP A 170 -17.25 4.06 0.68
CA ASP A 170 -17.93 5.10 -0.09
C ASP A 170 -17.16 5.45 -1.37
N PHE A 171 -15.83 5.49 -1.29
CA PHE A 171 -14.99 5.70 -2.46
C PHE A 171 -15.12 4.54 -3.46
N ALA A 172 -15.04 3.29 -2.99
CA ALA A 172 -15.18 2.12 -3.85
C ALA A 172 -16.56 2.11 -4.55
N GLU A 173 -17.62 2.46 -3.84
CA GLU A 173 -18.95 2.61 -4.43
C GLU A 173 -18.99 3.67 -5.52
N ARG A 174 -18.52 4.89 -5.25
CA ARG A 174 -18.49 5.96 -6.27
C ARG A 174 -17.67 5.56 -7.49
N LEU A 175 -16.54 4.87 -7.27
CA LEU A 175 -15.69 4.37 -8.34
C LEU A 175 -16.42 3.34 -9.20
N LEU A 176 -17.11 2.36 -8.60
CA LEU A 176 -17.88 1.37 -9.34
C LEU A 176 -19.00 2.04 -10.16
N GLN A 177 -19.70 3.03 -9.60
CA GLN A 177 -20.72 3.77 -10.34
C GLN A 177 -20.13 4.57 -11.51
N ALA A 178 -18.99 5.24 -11.31
CA ALA A 178 -18.32 5.99 -12.37
C ALA A 178 -17.77 5.08 -13.48
N THR A 179 -17.42 3.84 -13.15
CA THR A 179 -16.79 2.90 -14.09
C THR A 179 -17.80 1.97 -14.78
N LYS A 180 -19.00 1.81 -14.22
CA LYS A 180 -20.08 0.98 -14.77
C LYS A 180 -20.42 1.26 -16.25
N PRO A 181 -20.47 2.52 -16.73
CA PRO A 181 -20.77 2.80 -18.15
C PRO A 181 -19.71 2.28 -19.13
N PHE A 182 -18.48 2.02 -18.65
CA PHE A 182 -17.37 1.56 -19.48
C PHE A 182 -17.24 0.03 -19.52
N VAL A 183 -18.11 -0.67 -18.79
CA VAL A 183 -18.20 -2.12 -18.82
C VAL A 183 -19.16 -2.47 -19.95
N ALA A 184 -18.70 -3.19 -20.97
CA ALA A 184 -19.64 -3.77 -21.91
C ALA A 184 -20.55 -4.72 -21.11
N GLY A 185 -21.85 -4.43 -21.11
CA GLY A 185 -22.84 -5.46 -20.80
C GLY A 185 -22.62 -6.66 -21.73
N PRO A 186 -23.15 -7.85 -21.42
CA PRO A 186 -23.18 -8.92 -22.42
C PRO A 186 -23.86 -8.30 -23.64
N SER A 187 -23.08 -8.01 -24.68
CA SER A 187 -23.56 -7.36 -25.88
C SER A 187 -24.73 -8.20 -26.35
N GLY A 188 -25.94 -7.64 -26.22
CA GLY A 188 -27.13 -8.22 -26.81
C GLY A 188 -26.77 -8.49 -28.26
N THR A 189 -26.87 -9.76 -28.61
CA THR A 189 -26.65 -10.29 -29.95
C THR A 189 -27.26 -9.33 -30.95
N THR A 190 -26.43 -8.70 -31.76
CA THR A 190 -26.86 -8.19 -33.05
C THR A 190 -27.32 -9.41 -33.84
N GLN A 191 -28.62 -9.71 -33.80
CA GLN A 191 -29.26 -10.46 -34.86
C GLN A 191 -30.13 -9.48 -35.63
N SER A 192 -29.49 -8.83 -36.60
CA SER A 192 -30.16 -8.44 -37.84
C SER A 192 -30.77 -9.67 -38.51
N ALA A 193 -31.80 -9.42 -39.31
CA ALA A 193 -32.51 -10.32 -40.21
C ALA A 193 -33.74 -11.02 -39.61
N ASP A 194 -34.82 -10.24 -39.48
CA ASP A 194 -36.07 -10.67 -40.12
C ASP A 194 -36.47 -9.58 -41.13
N ASP A 195 -36.10 -9.82 -42.39
CA ASP A 195 -36.83 -9.31 -43.55
C ASP A 195 -38.30 -9.72 -43.41
N PRO A 196 -39.28 -8.89 -43.78
CA PRO A 196 -40.65 -9.35 -43.87
C PRO A 196 -40.83 -10.16 -45.17
N PRO A 197 -41.42 -11.38 -45.12
CA PRO A 197 -42.06 -11.92 -46.31
C PRO A 197 -43.58 -11.73 -46.24
N SER A 198 -44.03 -10.90 -47.19
CA SER A 198 -45.37 -10.80 -47.81
C SER A 198 -46.52 -10.21 -47.00
#